data_AF-A0A127CN76-F1
#
_entry.id   AF-A0A127CN76-F1
#
_cell.length_a   1.000
_cell.length_b   1.000
_cell.length_c   1.000
_cell.angle_alpha   90.00
_cell.angle_beta   90.00
_cell.angle_gamma   90.00
#
_symmetry.space_group_name_H-M   'P 1'
#
loop_
_entity.id
_entity.type
_entity.pdbx_description
1 polymer ?
#
loop_
_entity_poly.entity_id
_entity_poly.type
_entity_poly.pdbx_seq_one_letter_code
_entity_poly.pdbx_strand_id
1 'polypeptide(L)'
;MLRKLSAQAGTLLIGAIALVFVIGAVTALDLGTPRRMGPGAFPLIAGGILVILSAVALVGDMKAGAEHLKIDWRTVVPIALAVAGFALVAPRFGVLPGAGVCVLIASYAVGALSPLRRTGLVIGAVLGVWLVFIIGLRLPLEAFRGV
;
A
#
# COMPACT_ATOMS: atom_id res chain seq x y z
N MET A 1 29.87 4.63 -11.58
CA MET A 1 28.49 5.14 -11.77
C MET A 1 27.44 4.04 -11.53
N LEU A 2 27.54 2.88 -12.19
CA LEU A 2 26.63 1.73 -12.04
C LEU A 2 26.46 1.22 -10.58
N ARG A 3 27.54 1.16 -9.78
CA ARG A 3 27.47 0.75 -8.35
C ARG A 3 26.74 1.75 -7.43
N LYS A 4 26.69 3.03 -7.79
CA LYS A 4 25.96 4.06 -7.02
C LYS A 4 24.46 4.00 -7.31
N LEU A 5 24.09 3.73 -8.57
CA LEU A 5 22.70 3.53 -9.00
C LEU A 5 22.08 2.30 -8.33
N SER A 6 22.81 1.19 -8.19
CA SER A 6 22.26 -0.01 -7.55
C SER A 6 22.02 0.16 -6.04
N ALA A 7 22.76 1.04 -5.37
CA ALA A 7 22.52 1.36 -3.96
C ALA A 7 21.24 2.21 -3.77
N GLN A 8 20.89 3.04 -4.77
CA GLN A 8 19.71 3.91 -4.76
C GLN A 8 18.49 3.28 -5.44
N ALA A 9 18.57 2.00 -5.82
CA ALA A 9 17.55 1.34 -6.62
C ALA A 9 16.17 1.35 -5.95
N GLY A 10 16.10 1.18 -4.62
CA GLY A 10 14.86 1.25 -3.86
C GLY A 10 14.21 2.63 -3.92
N THR A 11 14.99 3.68 -3.63
CA THR A 11 14.53 5.08 -3.68
C THR A 11 14.08 5.48 -5.08
N LEU A 12 14.84 5.08 -6.10
CA LEU A 12 14.49 5.31 -7.51
C LEU A 12 13.21 4.56 -7.91
N LEU A 13 13.04 3.32 -7.46
CA LEU A 13 11.83 2.53 -7.73
C LEU A 13 10.59 3.16 -7.11
N ILE A 14 10.66 3.56 -5.83
CA ILE A 14 9.55 4.24 -5.14
C ILE A 14 9.22 5.55 -5.85
N GLY A 15 10.23 6.35 -6.19
CA GLY A 15 10.05 7.59 -6.95
C GLY A 15 9.40 7.37 -8.31
N ALA A 16 9.82 6.33 -9.04
CA ALA A 16 9.24 5.99 -10.35
C ALA A 16 7.78 5.55 -10.23
N ILE A 17 7.45 4.68 -9.28
CA ILE A 17 6.08 4.23 -9.02
C ILE A 17 5.21 5.43 -8.61
N ALA A 18 5.70 6.29 -7.72
CA ALA A 18 5.00 7.50 -7.31
C ALA A 18 4.74 8.44 -8.48
N LEU A 19 5.70 8.59 -9.39
CA LEU A 19 5.55 9.40 -10.60
C LEU A 19 4.48 8.80 -11.54
N VAL A 20 4.40 7.46 -11.67
CA VAL A 20 3.32 6.80 -12.41
C VAL A 20 1.95 7.13 -11.81
N PHE A 21 1.83 7.12 -10.48
CA PHE A 21 0.57 7.51 -9.81
C PHE A 21 0.22 8.99 -10.04
N VAL A 22 1.19 9.90 -9.98
CA VAL A 22 0.98 11.33 -10.24
C VAL A 22 0.57 11.56 -11.69
N ILE A 23 1.30 11.00 -12.65
CA ILE A 23 1.00 11.15 -14.07
C ILE A 23 -0.38 10.54 -14.35
N GLY A 24 -0.63 9.31 -13.91
CA GLY A 24 -1.91 8.64 -14.08
C GLY A 24 -3.08 9.43 -13.45
N ALA A 25 -2.86 10.06 -12.30
CA ALA A 25 -3.85 10.92 -11.67
C ALA A 25 -4.24 12.12 -12.53
N VAL A 26 -3.26 12.77 -13.17
CA VAL A 26 -3.47 13.99 -13.97
C VAL A 26 -3.95 13.66 -15.38
N THR A 27 -3.56 12.51 -15.95
CA THR A 27 -3.85 12.18 -17.35
C THR A 27 -5.05 11.27 -17.53
N ALA A 28 -5.42 10.45 -16.54
CA ALA A 28 -6.41 9.39 -16.70
C ALA A 28 -7.54 9.41 -15.66
N LEU A 29 -7.45 10.22 -14.62
CA LEU A 29 -8.43 10.26 -13.53
C LEU A 29 -8.97 11.68 -13.33
N ASP A 30 -10.22 11.78 -12.91
CA ASP A 30 -10.79 13.06 -12.50
C ASP A 30 -10.27 13.42 -11.10
N LEU A 31 -9.70 14.62 -10.98
CA LEU A 31 -9.23 15.18 -9.71
C LEU A 31 -10.38 15.76 -8.89
N GLY A 32 -11.48 16.15 -9.54
CA GLY A 32 -12.59 16.86 -8.92
C GLY A 32 -12.19 18.23 -8.38
N THR A 33 -12.76 18.62 -7.25
CA THR A 33 -12.47 19.89 -6.57
C THR A 33 -11.93 19.64 -5.15
N PRO A 34 -11.26 20.61 -4.51
CA PRO A 34 -10.79 20.45 -3.13
C PRO A 34 -11.90 20.09 -2.12
N ARG A 35 -13.16 20.46 -2.40
CA ARG A 35 -14.33 20.15 -1.56
C ARG A 35 -15.04 18.85 -1.97
N ARG A 36 -14.74 18.32 -3.15
CA ARG A 36 -15.29 17.08 -3.71
C ARG A 36 -14.19 16.39 -4.51
N MET A 37 -13.31 15.71 -3.77
CA MET A 37 -12.14 15.04 -4.35
C MET A 37 -12.59 13.89 -5.26
N GLY A 38 -12.13 13.92 -6.51
CA GLY A 38 -12.31 12.82 -7.46
C GLY A 38 -11.33 11.67 -7.19
N PRO A 39 -11.46 10.54 -7.89
CA PRO A 39 -10.64 9.35 -7.68
C PRO A 39 -9.14 9.60 -7.93
N GLY A 40 -8.77 10.61 -8.72
CA GLY A 40 -7.38 11.00 -8.97
C GLY A 40 -6.73 11.84 -7.86
N ALA A 41 -7.53 12.43 -6.96
CA ALA A 41 -6.99 13.31 -5.91
C ALA A 41 -6.05 12.57 -4.95
N PHE A 42 -6.42 11.36 -4.53
CA PHE A 42 -5.59 10.57 -3.62
C PHE A 42 -4.26 10.13 -4.26
N PRO A 43 -4.24 9.49 -5.45
CA PRO A 43 -2.99 9.16 -6.13
C PRO A 43 -2.10 10.38 -6.40
N LEU A 44 -2.69 11.55 -6.72
CA LEU A 44 -1.94 12.79 -6.94
C LEU A 44 -1.21 13.25 -5.67
N ILE A 45 -1.94 13.34 -4.54
CA ILE A 45 -1.39 13.84 -3.29
C ILE A 45 -0.37 12.85 -2.71
N ALA A 46 -0.75 11.58 -2.60
CA ALA A 46 0.13 10.54 -2.06
C ALA A 46 1.37 10.35 -2.94
N GLY A 47 1.18 10.27 -4.26
CA GLY A 47 2.27 10.18 -5.23
C GLY A 47 3.18 11.42 -5.18
N GLY A 48 2.61 12.63 -5.12
CA GLY A 48 3.38 13.87 -5.02
C GLY A 48 4.25 13.94 -3.77
N ILE A 49 3.70 13.57 -2.61
CA ILE A 49 4.46 13.46 -1.37
C ILE A 49 5.60 12.44 -1.52
N LEU A 50 5.31 11.26 -2.08
CA LEU A 50 6.32 10.21 -2.27
C LEU A 50 7.41 10.61 -3.27
N VAL A 51 7.10 11.37 -4.33
CA VAL A 51 8.08 11.93 -5.26
C VAL A 51 9.02 12.90 -4.52
N ILE A 52 8.47 13.80 -3.71
CA ILE A 52 9.25 14.76 -2.92
C ILE A 52 10.15 14.00 -1.92
N LEU A 53 9.59 13.06 -1.16
CA LEU A 53 10.36 12.27 -0.19
C LEU A 53 11.46 11.45 -0.87
N SER A 54 11.18 10.87 -2.03
CA SER A 54 12.19 10.14 -2.82
C SER A 54 13.30 11.06 -3.29
N ALA A 55 12.98 12.28 -3.74
CA ALA A 55 13.98 13.27 -4.14
C ALA A 55 14.86 13.71 -2.95
N VAL A 56 14.27 13.96 -1.78
CA VAL A 56 15.00 14.29 -0.55
C VAL A 56 15.93 13.13 -0.15
N ALA A 57 15.44 11.90 -0.17
CA ALA A 57 16.23 10.71 0.14
C ALA A 57 17.39 10.51 -0.85
N LEU A 58 17.15 10.70 -2.15
CA LEU A 58 18.17 10.64 -3.21
C LEU A 58 19.32 11.64 -2.95
N VAL A 59 18.99 12.87 -2.57
CA VAL A 59 20.00 13.88 -2.22
C VAL A 59 20.78 13.49 -0.96
N GLY A 60 20.10 12.91 0.04
CA GLY A 60 20.74 12.39 1.26
C GLY A 60 21.73 11.27 0.96
N ASP A 61 21.31 10.29 0.16
CA ASP A 61 22.11 9.14 -0.28
C ASP A 61 23.36 9.55 -1.06
N MET A 62 23.26 10.61 -1.87
CA MET A 62 24.41 11.17 -2.60
C MET A 62 25.45 11.81 -1.66
N LYS A 63 25.01 12.38 -0.53
CA LYS A 63 25.88 13.04 0.45
C LYS A 63 26.52 12.05 1.43
N ALA A 64 25.75 11.07 1.91
CA ALA A 64 26.19 10.12 2.93
C ALA A 64 26.88 8.87 2.36
N GLY A 65 26.72 8.61 1.05
CA GLY A 65 27.18 7.38 0.42
C GLY A 65 26.21 6.23 0.70
N ALA A 66 25.33 5.96 -0.25
CA ALA A 66 24.30 4.93 -0.12
C ALA A 66 24.89 3.53 0.20
N GLU A 67 24.36 2.91 1.24
CA GLU A 67 24.69 1.52 1.61
C GLU A 67 23.89 0.54 0.74
N HIS A 68 24.48 -0.60 0.36
CA HIS A 68 23.77 -1.61 -0.41
C HIS A 68 22.79 -2.35 0.49
N LEU A 69 21.51 -2.00 0.41
CA LEU A 69 20.47 -2.76 1.09
C LEU A 69 20.14 -4.02 0.28
N LYS A 70 20.31 -5.20 0.89
CA LYS A 70 19.84 -6.46 0.29
C LYS A 70 18.31 -6.45 0.29
N ILE A 71 17.70 -6.76 -0.84
CA ILE A 71 16.25 -6.85 -0.97
C ILE A 71 15.76 -8.05 -0.14
N ASP A 72 14.86 -7.80 0.81
CA ASP A 72 14.20 -8.88 1.56
C ASP A 72 12.98 -9.41 0.81
N TRP A 73 13.21 -10.39 -0.05
CA TRP A 73 12.16 -11.03 -0.84
C TRP A 73 11.09 -11.71 0.03
N ARG A 74 11.42 -12.08 1.28
CA ARG A 74 10.50 -12.70 2.23
C ARG A 74 9.44 -11.72 2.71
N THR A 75 9.74 -10.43 2.70
CA THR A 75 8.78 -9.37 3.03
C THR A 75 8.09 -8.85 1.77
N VAL A 76 8.82 -8.62 0.68
CA VAL A 76 8.27 -8.02 -0.54
C VAL A 76 7.17 -8.87 -1.17
N VAL A 77 7.40 -10.18 -1.32
CA VAL A 77 6.44 -11.05 -2.02
C VAL A 77 5.11 -11.17 -1.27
N PRO A 78 5.06 -11.47 0.05
CA PRO A 78 3.78 -11.55 0.74
C PRO A 78 3.03 -10.22 0.77
N ILE A 79 3.72 -9.07 0.88
CA ILE A 79 3.06 -7.77 0.82
C ILE A 79 2.41 -7.53 -0.54
N ALA A 80 3.12 -7.81 -1.65
CA ALA A 80 2.56 -7.68 -2.99
C ALA A 80 1.35 -8.63 -3.20
N LEU A 81 1.47 -9.89 -2.75
CA LEU A 81 0.39 -10.86 -2.80
C LEU A 81 -0.80 -10.48 -1.92
N ALA A 82 -0.58 -9.84 -0.78
CA ALA A 82 -1.62 -9.35 0.10
C ALA A 82 -2.47 -8.27 -0.59
N VAL A 83 -1.81 -7.29 -1.21
CA VAL A 83 -2.49 -6.23 -1.98
C VAL A 83 -3.26 -6.82 -3.15
N ALA A 84 -2.65 -7.74 -3.92
CA ALA A 84 -3.33 -8.43 -5.01
C ALA A 84 -4.52 -9.26 -4.50
N GLY A 85 -4.35 -9.98 -3.39
CA GLY A 85 -5.40 -10.76 -2.75
C GLY A 85 -6.59 -9.90 -2.33
N PHE A 86 -6.34 -8.74 -1.73
CA PHE A 86 -7.39 -7.76 -1.42
C PHE A 86 -8.12 -7.31 -2.68
N ALA A 87 -7.38 -6.87 -3.70
CA ALA A 87 -7.94 -6.36 -4.94
C ALA A 87 -8.79 -7.40 -5.70
N LEU A 88 -8.47 -8.69 -5.54
CA LEU A 88 -9.24 -9.79 -6.13
C LEU A 88 -10.45 -10.19 -5.27
N VAL A 89 -10.31 -10.25 -3.94
CA VAL A 89 -11.36 -10.76 -3.06
C VAL A 89 -12.41 -9.69 -2.76
N ALA A 90 -11.99 -8.45 -2.51
CA ALA A 90 -12.90 -7.38 -2.08
C ALA A 90 -14.06 -7.12 -3.08
N PRO A 91 -13.84 -7.04 -4.40
CA PRO A 91 -14.94 -6.85 -5.35
C PRO A 91 -15.90 -8.03 -5.43
N ARG A 92 -15.48 -9.24 -5.07
CA ARG A 92 -16.27 -10.48 -5.22
C ARG A 92 -17.04 -10.84 -3.96
N PHE A 93 -16.41 -10.69 -2.79
CA PHE A 93 -16.95 -11.17 -1.52
C PHE A 93 -17.20 -10.05 -0.50
N GLY A 94 -16.82 -8.81 -0.80
CA GLY A 94 -16.96 -7.67 0.11
C GLY A 94 -15.67 -7.31 0.84
N VAL A 95 -15.70 -6.17 1.53
CA VAL A 95 -14.51 -5.54 2.12
C VAL A 95 -13.95 -6.34 3.30
N LEU A 96 -14.81 -6.98 4.12
CA LEU A 96 -14.36 -7.75 5.29
C LEU A 96 -13.57 -9.02 4.92
N PRO A 97 -14.05 -9.90 4.02
CA PRO A 97 -13.24 -11.04 3.57
C PRO A 97 -12.01 -10.60 2.78
N GLY A 98 -12.10 -9.51 2.01
CA GLY A 98 -10.94 -8.92 1.34
C GLY A 98 -9.85 -8.50 2.33
N ALA A 99 -10.22 -7.77 3.39
CA ALA A 99 -9.31 -7.34 4.45
C ALA A 99 -8.73 -8.55 5.20
N GLY A 100 -9.54 -9.58 5.48
CA GLY A 100 -9.08 -10.81 6.12
C GLY A 100 -8.00 -11.52 5.31
N VAL A 101 -8.21 -11.70 4.01
CA VAL A 101 -7.23 -12.30 3.09
C VAL A 101 -5.96 -11.47 3.00
N CYS A 102 -6.10 -10.14 2.86
CA CYS A 102 -4.97 -9.21 2.82
C CYS A 102 -4.08 -9.37 4.05
N VAL A 103 -4.68 -9.28 5.23
CA VAL A 103 -3.96 -9.33 6.51
C VAL A 103 -3.37 -10.72 6.76
N LEU A 104 -4.09 -11.79 6.39
CA LEU A 104 -3.58 -13.15 6.49
C LEU A 104 -2.31 -13.33 5.66
N ILE A 105 -2.31 -12.91 4.40
CA ILE A 105 -1.14 -13.00 3.52
C ILE A 105 -0.01 -12.10 4.04
N ALA A 106 -0.32 -10.85 4.41
CA ALA A 106 0.67 -9.91 4.95
C ALA A 106 1.31 -10.41 6.25
N SER A 107 0.61 -11.20 7.06
CA SER A 107 1.16 -11.78 8.29
C SER A 107 2.30 -12.78 8.05
N TYR A 108 2.51 -13.26 6.82
CA TYR A 108 3.66 -14.09 6.46
C TYR A 108 4.91 -13.25 6.14
N ALA A 109 4.77 -11.94 5.92
CA ALA A 109 5.90 -11.02 5.81
C ALA A 109 6.57 -10.79 7.17
N VAL A 110 5.79 -10.88 8.25
CA VAL A 110 6.29 -10.87 9.63
C VAL A 110 6.83 -12.26 9.94
N GLY A 111 7.99 -12.35 10.62
CA GLY A 111 8.69 -13.60 10.91
C GLY A 111 7.91 -14.61 11.77
N ALA A 112 8.50 -15.09 12.87
CA ALA A 112 7.90 -16.16 13.67
C ALA A 112 6.66 -15.71 14.46
N LEU A 113 5.50 -15.62 13.79
CA LEU A 113 4.20 -15.47 14.42
C LEU A 113 3.61 -16.85 14.72
N SER A 114 3.20 -17.07 15.97
CA SER A 114 2.43 -18.26 16.31
C SER A 114 1.08 -18.23 15.59
N PRO A 115 0.50 -19.39 15.23
CA PRO A 115 -0.81 -19.46 14.58
C PRO A 115 -1.89 -18.66 15.33
N LEU A 116 -1.86 -18.70 16.67
CA LEU A 116 -2.80 -17.96 17.51
C LEU A 116 -2.67 -16.43 17.36
N ARG A 117 -1.43 -15.91 17.36
CA ARG A 117 -1.17 -14.48 17.16
C ARG A 117 -1.58 -14.04 15.76
N ARG A 118 -1.33 -14.86 14.75
CA ARG A 118 -1.75 -14.61 13.36
C ARG A 118 -3.26 -14.51 13.25
N THR A 119 -4.00 -15.47 13.80
CA THR A 119 -5.47 -15.44 13.80
C THR A 119 -6.00 -14.22 14.56
N GLY A 120 -5.44 -13.89 15.72
CA GLY A 120 -5.80 -12.69 16.47
C GLY A 120 -5.58 -11.40 15.66
N LEU A 121 -4.50 -11.32 14.89
CA LEU A 121 -4.17 -10.18 14.04
C LEU A 121 -5.16 -10.03 12.88
N VAL A 122 -5.57 -11.15 12.26
CA VAL A 122 -6.60 -11.16 11.21
C VAL A 122 -7.96 -10.73 11.78
N ILE A 123 -8.40 -11.33 12.88
CA ILE A 123 -9.68 -11.01 13.52
C ILE A 123 -9.69 -9.54 13.95
N GLY A 124 -8.64 -9.07 14.62
CA GLY A 124 -8.51 -7.69 15.07
C GLY A 124 -8.57 -6.68 13.92
N ALA A 125 -7.89 -6.98 12.80
CA ALA A 125 -7.93 -6.11 11.63
C ALA A 125 -9.31 -6.08 10.96
N VAL A 126 -9.97 -7.24 10.80
CA VAL A 126 -11.32 -7.32 10.23
C VAL A 126 -12.34 -6.61 11.12
N LEU A 127 -12.26 -6.80 12.44
CA LEU A 127 -13.10 -6.08 13.40
C LEU A 127 -12.83 -4.58 13.38
N GLY A 128 -11.57 -4.16 13.28
CA GLY A 128 -11.21 -2.74 13.15
C GLY A 128 -11.80 -2.13 11.89
N VAL A 129 -11.71 -2.82 10.76
CA VAL A 129 -12.33 -2.38 9.50
C VAL A 129 -13.85 -2.26 9.66
N TRP A 130 -14.50 -3.26 10.27
CA TRP A 130 -15.94 -3.24 10.50
C TRP A 130 -16.37 -2.10 11.43
N LEU A 131 -15.73 -1.96 12.60
CA LEU A 131 -16.07 -0.95 13.59
C LEU A 131 -15.85 0.46 13.08
N VAL A 132 -14.71 0.73 12.42
CA VAL A 132 -14.38 2.09 11.96
C VAL A 132 -15.19 2.45 10.73
N PHE A 133 -15.16 1.63 9.68
CA PHE A 133 -15.71 2.03 8.38
C PHE A 133 -17.21 1.81 8.26
N ILE A 134 -17.75 0.75 8.86
CA ILE A 134 -19.17 0.41 8.74
C ILE A 134 -19.96 1.01 9.89
N ILE A 135 -19.51 0.84 11.14
CA ILE A 135 -20.26 1.35 12.30
C ILE A 135 -19.95 2.83 12.56
N GLY A 136 -18.67 3.21 12.64
CA GLY A 136 -18.23 4.56 13.01
C GLY A 136 -18.50 5.58 11.91
N LEU A 137 -18.00 5.31 10.70
CA LEU A 137 -18.09 6.22 9.56
C LEU A 137 -19.32 6.00 8.68
N ARG A 138 -20.05 4.89 8.87
CA ARG A 138 -21.25 4.53 8.09
C ARG A 138 -21.05 4.63 6.57
N LEU A 139 -19.88 4.18 6.11
CA LEU A 139 -19.60 4.18 4.67
C LEU A 139 -20.49 3.14 3.96
N PRO A 140 -20.94 3.43 2.72
CA PRO A 140 -21.71 2.49 1.91
C PRO A 140 -20.79 1.41 1.31
N LEU A 141 -20.11 0.65 2.17
CA LEU A 141 -19.25 -0.45 1.79
C LEU A 141 -20.01 -1.77 1.94
N GLU A 142 -19.93 -2.63 0.93
CA GLU A 142 -20.46 -3.99 1.01
C GLU A 142 -19.54 -4.81 1.92
N ALA A 143 -19.97 -5.00 3.18
CA ALA A 143 -19.24 -5.76 4.19
C ALA A 143 -19.01 -7.20 3.72
N PHE A 144 -20.10 -7.82 3.27
CA PHE A 144 -20.15 -9.10 2.58
C PHE A 144 -20.97 -8.90 1.31
N ARG A 145 -20.46 -9.40 0.19
CA ARG A 145 -21.15 -9.36 -1.10
C ARG A 145 -21.73 -10.74 -1.38
N GLY A 146 -23.05 -10.81 -1.62
CA GLY A 146 -23.76 -12.07 -1.88
C GLY A 146 -24.63 -12.59 -0.73
N VAL A 147 -25.00 -11.74 0.22
CA VAL A 147 -26.05 -11.99 1.23
C VAL A 147 -27.09 -10.89 1.15
#